data_AF-A0A4R2B449-F1
#
_entry.id   AF-A0A4R2B449-F1
#
_cell.length_a   1.000
_cell.length_b   1.000
_cell.length_c   1.000
_cell.angle_alpha   90.00
_cell.angle_beta   90.00
_cell.angle_gamma   90.00
#
_symmetry.space_group_name_H-M   'P 1'
#
loop_
_entity.id
_entity.type
_entity.pdbx_description
1 polymer ?
#
loop_
_entity_poly.entity_id
_entity_poly.type
_entity_poly.pdbx_seq_one_letter_code
_entity_poly.pdbx_strand_id
1 'polypeptide(L)'
;MTSNRFNGLDIQNVKVNKSHTFDGHIIKFSVGGQNFVLMTGNSKSPFPMSIKHEFMAKEICNQCSKQIYPADISIQLCSFFQQRQHDLLRYILRFYQKEFQYSR
;
A
#
# COMPACT_ATOMS: atom_id res chain seq x y z
N MET A 1 22.77 2.25 -12.39
CA MET A 1 21.80 2.76 -11.39
C MET A 1 20.58 1.87 -11.43
N THR A 2 20.47 0.89 -10.55
CA THR A 2 19.30 0.01 -10.45
C THR A 2 18.12 0.84 -9.98
N SER A 3 17.22 1.22 -10.89
CA SER A 3 15.99 1.92 -10.51
C SER A 3 15.11 0.96 -9.72
N ASN A 4 15.03 1.13 -8.40
CA ASN A 4 14.14 0.37 -7.51
C ASN A 4 12.68 0.82 -7.73
N ARG A 5 12.14 0.63 -8.94
CA ARG A 5 10.78 1.01 -9.32
C ARG A 5 9.89 -0.22 -9.38
N PHE A 6 8.66 -0.10 -8.90
CA PHE A 6 7.65 -1.15 -9.02
C PHE A 6 6.91 -0.99 -10.35
N ASN A 7 7.17 -1.84 -11.35
CA ASN A 7 6.54 -1.74 -12.68
C ASN A 7 6.64 -0.33 -13.30
N GLY A 8 7.79 0.32 -13.15
CA GLY A 8 7.99 1.70 -13.61
C GLY A 8 7.38 2.78 -12.70
N LEU A 9 6.68 2.42 -11.63
CA LEU A 9 6.18 3.36 -10.63
C LEU A 9 7.25 3.69 -9.59
N ASP A 10 7.30 4.95 -9.20
CA ASP A 10 8.13 5.41 -8.09
C ASP A 10 7.31 5.34 -6.80
N ILE A 11 7.66 4.38 -5.93
CA ILE A 11 6.98 4.15 -4.65
C ILE A 11 7.69 4.99 -3.59
N GLN A 12 6.95 5.87 -2.93
CA GLN A 12 7.49 6.85 -1.99
C GLN A 12 6.81 6.75 -0.62
N ASN A 13 7.41 7.40 0.38
CA ASN A 13 6.83 7.57 1.72
C ASN A 13 6.31 6.28 2.37
N VAL A 14 6.98 5.15 2.11
CA VAL A 14 6.57 3.85 2.65
C VAL A 14 6.71 3.87 4.17
N LYS A 15 5.61 3.58 4.86
CA LYS A 15 5.56 3.42 6.32
C LYS A 15 4.85 2.11 6.63
N VAL A 16 5.46 1.29 7.47
CA VAL A 16 4.92 -0.01 7.89
C VAL A 16 4.61 0.04 9.37
N ASN A 17 3.36 -0.17 9.73
CA ASN A 17 2.92 -0.26 11.12
C ASN A 17 2.30 -1.63 11.38
N LYS A 18 2.57 -2.24 12.53
CA LYS A 18 1.82 -3.43 12.96
C LYS A 18 0.37 -3.03 13.23
N SER A 19 -0.58 -3.86 12.80
CA SER A 19 -1.99 -3.60 13.10
C SER A 19 -2.28 -3.89 14.57
N HIS A 20 -3.10 -3.03 15.20
CA HIS A 20 -3.62 -3.24 16.56
C HIS A 20 -4.93 -4.02 16.56
N THR A 21 -5.58 -4.20 15.40
CA THR A 21 -6.91 -4.79 15.28
C THR A 21 -6.92 -6.18 14.65
N PHE A 22 -5.81 -6.61 14.03
CA PHE A 22 -5.64 -7.92 13.44
C PHE A 22 -4.16 -8.32 13.41
N ASP A 23 -3.86 -9.61 13.27
CA ASP A 23 -2.49 -10.09 13.07
C ASP A 23 -2.02 -9.74 11.65
N GLY A 24 -1.06 -8.82 11.53
CA GLY A 24 -0.65 -8.26 10.25
C GLY A 24 -0.05 -6.85 10.32
N HIS A 25 0.04 -6.20 9.17
CA HIS A 25 0.60 -4.85 9.02
C HIS A 25 -0.32 -3.95 8.20
N ILE A 26 -0.24 -2.66 8.48
CA ILE A 26 -0.78 -1.56 7.68
C ILE A 26 0.40 -0.87 7.03
N ILE A 27 0.49 -0.97 5.71
CA ILE A 27 1.56 -0.40 4.90
C ILE A 27 1.00 0.80 4.14
N LYS A 28 1.44 2.00 4.50
CA LYS A 28 1.10 3.25 3.80
C LYS A 28 2.20 3.59 2.80
N PHE A 29 1.83 4.05 1.62
CA PHE A 29 2.78 4.50 0.60
C PHE A 29 2.14 5.51 -0.35
N SER A 30 2.97 6.21 -1.12
CA SER A 30 2.54 7.21 -2.11
C SER A 30 3.07 6.87 -3.50
N VAL A 31 2.29 7.19 -4.54
CA VAL A 31 2.71 7.14 -5.95
C VAL A 31 2.18 8.39 -6.67
N GLY A 32 3.08 9.20 -7.21
CA GLY A 32 2.69 10.43 -7.92
C GLY A 32 1.83 11.38 -7.06
N GLY A 33 2.16 11.52 -5.78
CA GLY A 33 1.43 12.35 -4.82
C GLY A 33 0.16 11.72 -4.23
N GLN A 34 -0.32 10.60 -4.77
CA GLN A 34 -1.53 9.90 -4.30
C GLN A 34 -1.19 8.84 -3.27
N ASN A 35 -1.97 8.76 -2.18
CA ASN A 35 -1.70 7.85 -1.06
C ASN A 35 -2.54 6.58 -1.12
N PHE A 36 -1.90 5.47 -0.74
CA PHE A 36 -2.48 4.14 -0.77
C PHE A 36 -2.15 3.40 0.53
N VAL A 37 -3.02 2.45 0.89
CA VAL A 37 -2.86 1.60 2.07
C VAL A 37 -2.98 0.15 1.63
N LEU A 38 -1.90 -0.62 1.80
CA LEU A 38 -1.89 -2.08 1.70
C LEU A 38 -2.01 -2.67 3.11
N MET A 39 -3.03 -3.49 3.33
CA MET A 39 -3.17 -4.28 4.54
C MET A 39 -2.67 -5.70 4.29
N THR A 40 -1.87 -6.24 5.20
CA THR A 40 -1.35 -7.61 5.12
C THR A 40 -1.84 -8.42 6.31
N GLY A 41 -2.15 -9.70 6.12
CA GLY A 41 -2.36 -10.65 7.21
C GLY A 41 -1.05 -11.31 7.63
N ASN A 42 -1.00 -11.81 8.87
CA ASN A 42 0.12 -12.50 9.50
C ASN A 42 1.39 -11.64 9.65
N SER A 43 1.76 -11.28 10.88
CA SER A 43 2.95 -10.44 11.12
C SER A 43 4.29 -11.15 10.86
N LYS A 44 4.35 -12.48 10.87
CA LYS A 44 5.60 -13.25 10.65
C LYS A 44 5.82 -13.65 9.20
N SER A 45 4.72 -13.96 8.49
CA SER A 45 4.72 -14.33 7.08
C SER A 45 3.63 -13.54 6.35
N PRO A 46 3.90 -12.27 6.01
CA PRO A 46 2.89 -11.37 5.47
C PRO A 46 2.30 -11.85 4.14
N PHE A 47 0.98 -11.84 4.03
CA PHE A 47 0.27 -11.99 2.75
C PHE A 47 -0.68 -10.80 2.54
N PRO A 48 -0.91 -10.34 1.29
CA PRO A 48 -1.73 -9.17 1.05
C PRO A 48 -3.21 -9.51 1.30
N MET A 49 -3.94 -8.61 1.97
CA MET A 49 -5.38 -8.73 2.18
C MET A 49 -6.16 -7.79 1.26
N SER A 50 -5.77 -6.51 1.24
CA SER A 50 -6.40 -5.53 0.37
C SER A 50 -5.57 -4.27 0.22
N ILE A 51 -5.84 -3.53 -0.86
CA ILE A 51 -5.25 -2.23 -1.14
C ILE A 51 -6.34 -1.21 -1.42
N LYS A 52 -6.35 -0.12 -0.65
CA LYS A 52 -7.31 0.98 -0.77
C LYS A 52 -6.62 2.33 -1.00
N HIS A 53 -7.37 3.29 -1.51
CA HIS A 53 -6.97 4.69 -1.58
C HIS A 53 -7.08 5.34 -0.19
N GLU A 54 -6.20 6.30 0.10
CA GLU A 54 -6.26 7.19 1.28
C GLU A 54 -6.18 8.65 0.80
N PHE A 55 -7.16 9.09 0.02
CA PHE A 55 -7.13 10.43 -0.59
C PHE A 55 -7.81 11.43 0.35
N MET A 56 -7.15 12.57 0.59
CA MET A 56 -7.67 13.64 1.45
C MET A 56 -8.69 14.52 0.73
N ALA A 57 -8.73 14.47 -0.60
CA ALA A 57 -9.62 15.25 -1.44
C ALA A 57 -10.26 14.36 -2.51
N LYS A 58 -11.33 14.87 -3.12
CA LYS A 58 -11.96 14.23 -4.28
C LYS A 58 -10.97 14.29 -5.45
N GLU A 59 -10.51 13.14 -5.92
CA GLU A 59 -9.47 13.06 -6.95
C GLU A 59 -9.63 11.79 -7.80
N ILE A 60 -9.16 11.83 -9.04
CA ILE A 60 -9.11 10.66 -9.92
C ILE A 60 -7.80 9.92 -9.65
N CYS A 61 -7.88 8.63 -9.30
CA CYS A 61 -6.69 7.81 -9.13
C CYS A 61 -5.92 7.66 -10.45
N ASN A 62 -4.64 8.05 -10.46
CA ASN A 62 -3.77 8.00 -11.64
C ASN A 62 -3.44 6.56 -12.08
N GLN A 63 -3.71 5.57 -11.23
CA GLN A 63 -3.39 4.16 -11.49
C GLN A 63 -4.59 3.36 -12.01
N CYS A 64 -5.81 3.69 -11.58
CA CYS A 64 -7.02 2.94 -11.94
C CYS A 64 -8.15 3.79 -12.53
N SER A 65 -7.94 5.09 -12.69
CA SER A 65 -8.88 6.06 -13.24
C SER A 65 -10.23 6.17 -12.51
N LYS A 66 -10.33 5.59 -11.30
CA LYS A 66 -11.53 5.73 -10.46
C LYS A 66 -11.56 7.08 -9.77
N GLN A 67 -12.74 7.69 -9.74
CA GLN A 67 -13.01 8.88 -8.93
C GLN A 67 -13.13 8.48 -7.46
N ILE A 68 -12.24 9.03 -6.63
CA ILE A 68 -12.17 8.76 -5.20
C ILE A 68 -12.74 9.97 -4.46
N TYR A 69 -13.53 9.70 -3.43
CA TYR A 69 -14.15 10.73 -2.58
C TYR A 69 -13.45 10.80 -1.23
N PRO A 70 -13.36 11.98 -0.59
CA PRO A 70 -12.63 12.18 0.67
C PRO A 70 -13.39 11.69 1.92
N ALA A 71 -14.22 10.66 1.81
CA ALA A 71 -15.15 10.28 2.87
C ALA A 71 -14.99 8.83 3.32
N ASP A 72 -15.26 8.57 4.61
CA ASP A 72 -15.36 7.24 5.23
C ASP A 72 -16.55 6.40 4.72
N ILE A 73 -17.26 6.88 3.70
CA ILE A 73 -18.53 6.32 3.22
C ILE A 73 -18.34 4.93 2.58
N SER A 74 -17.12 4.57 2.15
CA SER A 74 -16.84 3.20 1.70
C SER A 74 -15.35 2.88 1.62
N ILE A 75 -15.03 1.58 1.64
CA ILE A 75 -13.69 1.08 1.29
C ILE A 75 -13.46 1.30 -0.21
N GLN A 76 -12.69 2.32 -0.56
CA GLN A 76 -12.40 2.65 -1.96
C GLN A 76 -11.14 1.92 -2.45
N LEU A 77 -11.32 0.69 -2.96
CA LEU A 77 -10.21 -0.16 -3.44
C LEU A 77 -9.58 0.35 -4.74
N CYS A 78 -8.25 0.26 -4.83
CA CYS A 78 -7.50 0.52 -6.07
C CYS A 78 -7.40 -0.77 -6.90
N SER A 79 -8.14 -0.88 -8.01
CA SER A 79 -8.15 -2.09 -8.83
C SER A 79 -6.78 -2.40 -9.43
N PHE A 80 -6.02 -1.37 -9.81
CA PHE A 80 -4.67 -1.54 -10.36
C PHE A 80 -3.73 -2.24 -9.36
N PHE A 81 -3.69 -1.77 -8.11
CA PHE A 81 -2.84 -2.37 -7.09
C PHE A 81 -3.43 -3.67 -6.56
N GLN A 82 -4.75 -3.80 -6.43
CA GLN A 82 -5.40 -5.05 -6.02
C GLN A 82 -4.99 -6.22 -6.91
N GLN A 83 -4.99 -6.04 -8.23
CA GLN A 83 -4.56 -7.07 -9.18
C GLN A 83 -3.06 -7.42 -9.07
N ARG A 84 -2.26 -6.57 -8.42
CA ARG A 84 -0.80 -6.69 -8.32
C ARG A 84 -0.32 -6.78 -6.86
N GLN A 85 -1.23 -7.06 -5.93
CA GLN A 85 -0.95 -6.90 -4.50
C GLN A 85 0.15 -7.82 -3.99
N HIS A 86 0.27 -9.03 -4.57
CA HIS A 86 1.35 -9.96 -4.25
C HIS A 86 2.71 -9.44 -4.71
N ASP A 87 2.80 -8.92 -5.94
CA ASP A 87 4.06 -8.37 -6.46
C ASP A 87 4.46 -7.10 -5.73
N LEU A 88 3.48 -6.26 -5.40
CA LEU A 88 3.71 -5.05 -4.60
C LEU A 88 4.24 -5.43 -3.21
N LEU A 89 3.64 -6.41 -2.54
CA LEU A 89 4.11 -6.86 -1.24
C LEU A 89 5.54 -7.41 -1.33
N ARG A 90 5.85 -8.25 -2.34
CA ARG A 90 7.21 -8.74 -2.56
C ARG A 90 8.21 -7.61 -2.78
N TYR A 91 7.84 -6.59 -3.55
CA TYR A 91 8.66 -5.40 -3.76
C TYR A 91 8.91 -4.68 -2.43
N ILE A 92 7.87 -4.43 -1.64
CA ILE A 92 7.97 -3.74 -0.35
C ILE A 92 8.85 -4.55 0.62
N LEU A 93 8.61 -5.86 0.74
CA LEU A 93 9.41 -6.77 1.55
C LEU A 93 10.86 -6.91 1.07
N ARG A 94 11.18 -6.55 -0.18
CA ARG A 94 12.56 -6.57 -0.69
C ARG A 94 13.29 -5.27 -0.40
N PHE A 95 12.63 -4.13 -0.60
CA PHE A 95 13.30 -2.82 -0.61
C PHE A 95 13.07 -1.99 0.66
N TYR A 96 12.04 -2.31 1.46
CA TYR A 96 11.67 -1.58 2.67
C TYR A 96 11.67 -2.47 3.91
N GLN A 97 12.54 -3.48 3.93
CA GLN A 97 12.67 -4.43 5.07
C GLN A 97 12.89 -3.74 6.41
N LYS A 98 13.63 -2.62 6.41
CA LYS A 98 13.94 -1.84 7.63
C LYS A 98 12.70 -1.22 8.28
N GLU A 99 11.63 -1.00 7.50
CA GLU A 99 10.37 -0.45 8.00
C GLU A 99 9.56 -1.50 8.78
N PHE A 100 9.80 -2.79 8.53
CA PHE A 100 9.25 -3.87 9.34
C PHE A 100 10.05 -3.94 10.65
N GLN A 101 9.72 -3.05 11.58
CA GLN A 101 10.20 -3.16 12.95
C GLN A 101 9.58 -4.42 13.56
N TYR A 102 10.35 -5.52 13.56
CA TYR A 102 10.04 -6.67 14.39
C TYR A 102 10.22 -6.24 15.85
N SER A 103 9.16 -5.69 16.45
CA SER A 103 9.09 -5.53 17.89
C SER A 103 9.33 -6.90 18.52
N ARG A 104 10.51 -7.07 19.14
CA ARG A 104 10.86 -8.23 19.96
C ARG A 104 9.88 -8.38 21.12
#